data_AF-A0A011Q065-F1
#
_entry.id   AF-A0A011Q065-F1
#
_cell.length_a   1.000
_cell.length_b   1.000
_cell.length_c   1.000
_cell.angle_alpha   90.00
_cell.angle_beta   90.00
_cell.angle_gamma   90.00
#
_symmetry.space_group_name_H-M   'P 1'
#
loop_
_entity.id
_entity.type
_entity.pdbx_description
1 polymer ?
#
loop_
_entity_poly.entity_id
_entity_poly.type
_entity_poly.pdbx_seq_one_letter_code
_entity_poly.pdbx_strand_id
1 'polypeptide(L)'
;MSWLMLACFDIVVIETVGVGQAEIDIAEIGDTVCYVAQPASGDTIQYLKSGIIEIPDIFAVNKADLGAAARKTASEIGRSAPRQDRREGWDYPVCLLSATMRTGIKEFHAHFDRHRRFLVAAGLLERQRSQHQSAWVLRLLKEEFGTFGLGLIGGRTAIEERLGACRSSQFEEYERMREHILSRLLSVNQPTLSP
;
A
#
# COMPACT_ATOMS: atom_id res chain seq x y z
N MET A 1 0.91 -6.76 8.15
CA MET A 1 1.26 -6.14 9.45
C MET A 1 0.33 -4.97 9.83
N SER A 2 -0.06 -4.09 8.89
CA SER A 2 -0.98 -2.97 9.15
C SER A 2 -2.33 -3.39 9.79
N TRP A 3 -2.89 -4.53 9.37
CA TRP A 3 -4.19 -5.01 9.81
C TRP A 3 -4.28 -5.39 11.29
N LEU A 4 -3.24 -6.05 11.82
CA LEU A 4 -3.16 -6.34 13.26
C LEU A 4 -3.08 -5.04 14.07
N MET A 5 -2.32 -4.05 13.56
CA MET A 5 -2.23 -2.74 14.19
C MET A 5 -3.56 -2.00 14.16
N LEU A 6 -4.34 -2.08 13.07
CA LEU A 6 -5.67 -1.48 12.98
C LEU A 6 -6.71 -2.11 13.92
N ALA A 7 -6.50 -3.35 14.38
CA ALA A 7 -7.33 -3.94 15.42
C ALA A 7 -7.07 -3.34 16.82
N CYS A 8 -5.90 -2.71 17.01
CA CYS A 8 -5.46 -2.14 18.28
C CYS A 8 -5.44 -0.61 18.28
N PHE A 9 -5.41 0.03 17.11
CA PHE A 9 -5.24 1.47 16.94
C PHE A 9 -6.18 2.03 15.87
N ASP A 10 -6.75 3.20 16.14
CA ASP A 10 -7.61 3.91 15.17
C ASP A 10 -6.81 4.43 13.96
N ILE A 11 -5.53 4.78 14.18
CA ILE A 11 -4.63 5.34 13.18
C ILE A 11 -3.30 4.60 13.24
N VAL A 12 -2.86 4.09 12.08
CA VAL A 12 -1.57 3.44 11.90
C VAL A 12 -0.79 4.22 10.86
N VAL A 13 0.36 4.77 11.25
CA VAL A 13 1.28 5.44 10.34
C VAL A 13 2.42 4.48 10.03
N ILE A 14 2.70 4.30 8.74
CA ILE A 14 3.77 3.44 8.25
C ILE A 14 4.73 4.33 7.47
N GLU A 15 5.97 4.37 7.90
CA GLU A 15 7.05 5.13 7.26
C GLU A 15 8.02 4.16 6.59
N THR A 16 8.35 4.43 5.33
CA THR A 16 9.43 3.74 4.63
C THR A 16 10.78 4.23 5.14
N VAL A 17 11.71 3.33 5.43
CA VAL A 17 13.05 3.67 5.92
C VAL A 17 14.10 3.32 4.86
N GLY A 18 14.94 4.29 4.48
CA GLY A 18 16.10 4.06 3.61
C GLY A 18 15.84 4.25 2.11
N VAL A 19 16.72 3.66 1.29
CA VAL A 19 16.66 3.66 -0.19
C VAL A 19 16.32 2.25 -0.68
N GLY A 20 15.26 2.09 -1.47
CA GLY A 20 14.78 0.78 -1.91
C GLY A 20 13.65 0.82 -2.94
N GLN A 21 12.88 -0.26 -3.03
CA GLN A 21 11.60 -0.37 -3.76
C GLN A 21 10.40 -0.34 -2.78
N ALA A 22 10.64 0.12 -1.55
CA ALA A 22 9.65 0.12 -0.47
C ALA A 22 8.48 1.09 -0.76
N GLU A 23 8.68 2.02 -1.68
CA GLU A 23 7.69 2.99 -2.15
C GLU A 23 6.55 2.32 -2.94
N ILE A 24 6.80 1.16 -3.55
CA ILE A 24 5.76 0.37 -4.21
C ILE A 24 5.03 -0.49 -3.18
N ASP A 25 5.77 -1.13 -2.28
CA ASP A 25 5.19 -1.98 -1.23
C ASP A 25 4.22 -1.19 -0.31
N ILE A 26 4.51 0.08 -0.01
CA ILE A 26 3.62 0.89 0.85
C ILE A 26 2.24 1.14 0.22
N ALA A 27 2.16 1.17 -1.11
CA ALA A 27 0.91 1.34 -1.85
C ALA A 27 -0.04 0.15 -1.67
N GLU A 28 0.53 -1.05 -1.48
CA GLU A 28 -0.23 -2.29 -1.27
C GLU A 28 -0.63 -2.49 0.21
N ILE A 29 -0.32 -1.54 1.09
CA ILE A 29 -0.53 -1.68 2.54
C ILE A 29 -1.41 -0.55 3.09
N GLY A 30 -1.18 0.70 2.66
CA GLY A 30 -1.86 1.88 3.17
C GLY A 30 -3.21 2.14 2.50
N ASP A 31 -4.16 2.71 3.26
CA ASP A 31 -5.38 3.27 2.69
C ASP A 31 -5.12 4.62 1.99
N THR A 32 -4.07 5.32 2.37
CA THR A 32 -3.71 6.64 1.84
C THR A 32 -2.21 6.77 1.88
N VAL A 33 -1.59 6.97 0.73
CA VAL A 33 -0.14 7.13 0.62
C VAL A 33 0.20 8.60 0.51
N CYS A 34 1.12 9.06 1.36
CA CYS A 34 1.61 10.43 1.34
C CYS A 34 3.09 10.47 0.96
N TYR A 35 3.42 11.34 0.01
CA TYR A 35 4.81 11.65 -0.32
C TYR A 35 5.24 12.97 0.30
N VAL A 36 6.34 12.95 1.06
CA VAL A 36 6.90 14.15 1.69
C VAL A 36 8.19 14.56 0.98
N ALA A 37 8.12 15.62 0.19
CA ALA A 37 9.25 16.23 -0.50
C ALA A 37 9.94 17.30 0.35
N GLN A 38 11.25 17.44 0.16
CA GLN A 38 12.01 18.60 0.61
C GLN A 38 12.19 19.60 -0.56
N PRO A 39 12.21 20.92 -0.30
CA PRO A 39 12.47 21.91 -1.33
C PRO A 39 13.87 21.77 -1.92
N ALA A 40 14.00 22.14 -3.20
CA ALA A 40 15.28 22.21 -3.93
C ALA A 40 16.07 20.89 -4.09
N SER A 41 15.49 19.73 -3.80
CA SER A 41 16.05 18.46 -4.25
C SER A 41 15.70 18.22 -5.71
N GLY A 42 16.58 18.65 -6.64
CA GLY A 42 16.40 18.43 -8.08
C GLY A 42 16.24 16.94 -8.46
N ASP A 43 16.90 16.06 -7.70
CA ASP A 43 16.87 14.60 -7.91
C ASP A 43 15.54 13.96 -7.50
N THR A 44 14.88 14.51 -6.47
CA THR A 44 13.59 14.03 -5.95
C THR A 44 12.50 14.09 -7.01
N ILE A 45 12.50 15.12 -7.86
CA ILE A 45 11.48 15.27 -8.91
C ILE A 45 11.77 14.35 -10.10
N GLN A 46 13.05 14.12 -10.42
CA GLN A 46 13.41 13.14 -11.44
C GLN A 46 13.09 11.71 -11.00
N TYR A 47 13.33 11.40 -9.72
CA TYR A 47 12.93 10.15 -9.11
C TYR A 47 11.42 9.94 -9.14
N LEU A 48 10.62 10.96 -8.80
CA LEU A 48 9.16 10.89 -8.94
C LEU A 48 8.72 10.57 -10.38
N LYS A 49 9.40 11.14 -11.39
CA LYS A 49 9.10 10.90 -12.80
C LYS A 49 9.43 9.48 -13.31
N SER A 50 9.98 8.60 -12.47
CA SER A 50 10.25 7.19 -12.81
C SER A 50 9.02 6.26 -12.69
N GLY A 51 7.83 6.81 -12.48
CA GLY A 51 6.58 6.06 -12.23
C GLY A 51 6.10 6.13 -10.78
N ILE A 52 6.96 6.61 -9.88
CA ILE A 52 6.65 6.73 -8.45
C ILE A 52 5.65 7.85 -8.17
N ILE A 53 5.57 8.89 -9.02
CA ILE A 53 4.61 9.98 -8.86
C ILE A 53 3.15 9.55 -8.96
N GLU A 54 2.89 8.34 -9.48
CA GLU A 54 1.54 7.79 -9.60
C GLU A 54 1.04 7.13 -8.32
N ILE A 55 1.94 6.88 -7.36
CA ILE A 55 1.65 6.15 -6.12
C ILE A 55 0.96 7.03 -5.06
N PRO A 56 1.41 8.26 -4.76
CA PRO A 56 0.87 9.02 -3.64
C PRO A 56 -0.51 9.60 -3.94
N ASP A 57 -1.41 9.50 -2.97
CA ASP A 57 -2.71 10.17 -2.99
C ASP A 57 -2.58 11.62 -2.51
N ILE A 58 -1.59 11.90 -1.66
CA ILE A 58 -1.33 13.22 -1.08
C ILE A 58 0.16 13.54 -1.24
N PHE A 59 0.46 14.77 -1.64
CA PHE A 59 1.81 15.30 -1.67
C PHE A 59 1.99 16.37 -0.61
N ALA A 60 3.15 16.38 0.02
CA ALA A 60 3.55 17.32 1.04
C ALA A 60 4.94 17.87 0.69
N VAL A 61 5.09 19.19 0.66
CA VAL A 61 6.39 19.86 0.61
C VAL A 61 6.67 20.41 1.99
N ASN A 62 7.54 19.71 2.73
CA ASN A 62 7.99 20.13 4.06
C ASN A 62 8.99 21.29 3.96
N LYS A 63 9.36 21.93 5.07
CA LYS A 63 10.25 23.10 5.13
C LYS A 63 9.73 24.29 4.29
N ALA A 64 8.42 24.53 4.32
CA ALA A 64 7.79 25.66 3.63
C ALA A 64 8.28 27.04 4.08
N ASP A 65 8.93 27.13 5.25
CA ASP A 65 9.66 28.30 5.74
C ASP A 65 10.81 28.74 4.82
N LEU A 66 11.31 27.87 3.93
CA LEU A 66 12.25 28.22 2.86
C LEU A 66 11.63 29.04 1.71
N GLY A 67 10.35 29.39 1.81
CA GLY A 67 9.68 30.38 0.97
C GLY A 67 9.63 30.00 -0.51
N ALA A 68 10.36 30.72 -1.35
CA ALA A 68 10.28 30.58 -2.81
C ALA A 68 10.71 29.18 -3.28
N ALA A 69 11.69 28.56 -2.63
CA ALA A 69 12.14 27.21 -2.97
C ALA A 69 11.02 26.18 -2.78
N ALA A 70 10.31 26.24 -1.65
CA ALA A 70 9.21 25.32 -1.35
C ALA A 70 8.04 25.51 -2.33
N ARG A 71 7.67 26.76 -2.63
CA ARG A 71 6.64 27.07 -3.63
C ARG A 71 6.99 26.57 -5.03
N LYS A 72 8.26 26.67 -5.42
CA LYS A 72 8.75 26.14 -6.70
C LYS A 72 8.57 24.62 -6.77
N THR A 73 9.05 23.89 -5.75
CA THR A 73 8.90 22.43 -5.68
C THR A 73 7.43 22.01 -5.68
N ALA A 74 6.56 22.67 -4.90
CA ALA A 74 5.11 22.38 -4.90
C ALA A 74 4.47 22.60 -6.29
N SER A 75 4.88 23.66 -6.99
CA SER A 75 4.40 23.96 -8.34
C SER A 75 4.88 22.93 -9.37
N GLU A 76 6.10 22.40 -9.22
CA GLU A 76 6.63 21.34 -10.07
C GLU A 76 5.91 20.01 -9.83
N ILE A 77 5.74 19.61 -8.56
CA ILE A 77 4.95 18.43 -8.19
C ILE A 77 3.52 18.57 -8.73
N GLY A 78 2.84 19.70 -8.51
CA GLY A 78 1.47 19.89 -8.97
C GLY A 78 1.28 19.87 -10.49
N ARG A 79 2.35 20.10 -11.28
CA ARG A 79 2.33 19.93 -12.74
C ARG A 79 2.54 18.48 -13.17
N SER A 80 3.33 17.72 -12.41
CA SER A 80 3.68 16.33 -12.73
C SER A 80 2.79 15.30 -12.03
N ALA A 81 2.06 15.70 -10.99
CA ALA A 81 1.07 14.87 -10.32
C ALA A 81 0.10 14.33 -11.36
N PRO A 82 -0.32 13.05 -11.26
CA PRO A 82 -1.17 12.41 -12.25
C PRO A 82 -2.48 13.19 -12.39
N ARG A 83 -2.56 14.02 -13.44
CA ARG A 83 -3.77 14.78 -13.79
C ARG A 83 -4.70 14.00 -14.71
N GLN A 84 -4.23 12.91 -15.30
CA GLN A 84 -4.80 12.35 -16.52
C GLN A 84 -5.46 10.97 -16.34
N ASP A 85 -4.98 10.14 -15.40
CA ASP A 85 -5.66 8.90 -15.02
C ASP A 85 -6.44 9.12 -13.73
N ARG A 86 -7.68 9.59 -13.88
CA ARG A 86 -8.64 9.70 -12.78
C ARG A 86 -8.86 8.31 -12.20
N ARG A 87 -8.16 7.97 -11.12
CA ARG A 87 -8.79 7.14 -10.07
C ARG A 87 -9.97 7.95 -9.54
N GLU A 88 -11.10 7.79 -10.22
CA GLU A 88 -12.44 8.04 -9.68
C GLU A 88 -12.71 9.46 -9.14
N GLY A 89 -11.95 10.47 -9.58
CA GLY A 89 -12.23 11.88 -9.28
C GLY A 89 -11.50 12.47 -8.06
N TRP A 90 -10.43 11.84 -7.56
CA TRP A 90 -9.56 12.45 -6.56
C TRP A 90 -8.67 13.57 -7.13
N ASP A 91 -8.42 14.62 -6.35
CA ASP A 91 -7.76 15.87 -6.77
C ASP A 91 -6.28 15.99 -6.38
N TYR A 92 -5.66 14.91 -5.87
CA TYR A 92 -4.22 14.78 -5.57
C TYR A 92 -3.56 16.05 -4.98
N PRO A 93 -3.91 16.44 -3.74
CA PRO A 93 -3.48 17.71 -3.15
C PRO A 93 -1.96 17.79 -2.95
N VAL A 94 -1.40 18.98 -3.21
CA VAL A 94 0.00 19.32 -2.90
C VAL A 94 0.05 20.35 -1.78
N CYS A 95 0.44 19.91 -0.58
CA CYS A 95 0.42 20.70 0.64
C CYS A 95 1.78 21.37 0.88
N LEU A 96 1.78 22.60 1.40
CA LEU A 96 2.97 23.28 1.91
C LEU A 96 2.91 23.27 3.44
N LEU A 97 3.93 22.74 4.09
CA LEU A 97 4.02 22.71 5.55
C LEU A 97 5.45 22.89 6.04
N SER A 98 5.59 23.26 7.31
CA SER A 98 6.87 23.22 8.02
C SER A 98 6.67 22.46 9.31
N ALA A 99 7.25 21.26 9.40
CA ALA A 99 7.23 20.46 10.62
C ALA A 99 7.91 21.19 11.79
N THR A 100 9.04 21.85 11.52
CA THR A 100 9.81 22.60 12.53
C THR A 100 9.02 23.80 13.05
N MET A 101 8.39 24.57 12.15
CA MET A 101 7.60 25.74 12.54
C MET A 101 6.16 25.38 12.96
N ARG A 102 5.77 24.10 12.83
CA ARG A 102 4.42 23.57 13.08
C ARG A 102 3.32 24.28 12.29
N THR A 103 3.64 24.74 11.08
CA THR A 103 2.70 25.45 10.19
C THR A 103 2.19 24.53 9.08
N GLY A 104 0.91 24.62 8.73
CA GLY A 104 0.30 23.83 7.64
C GLY A 104 -0.04 22.38 8.02
N ILE A 105 0.22 21.96 9.27
CA ILE A 105 0.02 20.58 9.73
C ILE A 105 -1.47 20.22 9.82
N LYS A 106 -2.32 21.15 10.27
CA LYS A 106 -3.77 20.89 10.43
C LYS A 106 -4.46 20.74 9.08
N GLU A 107 -4.11 21.63 8.15
CA GLU A 107 -4.59 21.61 6.77
C GLU A 107 -4.14 20.34 6.06
N PHE A 108 -2.86 19.97 6.22
CA PHE A 108 -2.31 18.71 5.72
C PHE A 108 -3.06 17.49 6.27
N HIS A 109 -3.28 17.42 7.59
CA HIS A 109 -4.02 16.32 8.22
C HIS A 109 -5.44 16.18 7.65
N ALA A 110 -6.13 17.29 7.41
CA ALA A 110 -7.51 17.27 6.91
C ALA A 110 -7.65 16.59 5.53
N HIS A 111 -6.56 16.50 4.75
CA HIS A 111 -6.56 15.77 3.49
C HIS A 111 -6.66 14.24 3.66
N PHE A 112 -6.12 13.67 4.75
CA PHE A 112 -6.27 12.24 5.04
C PHE A 112 -7.74 11.89 5.34
N ASP A 113 -8.41 12.72 6.15
CA ASP A 113 -9.84 12.56 6.41
C ASP A 113 -10.67 12.71 5.14
N ARG A 114 -10.29 13.66 4.27
CA ARG A 114 -10.95 13.86 2.98
C ARG A 114 -10.77 12.67 2.05
N HIS A 115 -9.56 12.11 1.99
CA HIS A 115 -9.28 10.95 1.16
C HIS A 115 -10.01 9.72 1.65
N ARG A 116 -10.03 9.48 2.97
CA ARG A 116 -10.82 8.40 3.57
C ARG A 116 -12.31 8.52 3.22
N ARG A 117 -12.90 9.72 3.33
CA ARG A 117 -14.30 9.96 2.94
C ARG A 117 -14.52 9.71 1.45
N PHE A 118 -13.60 10.12 0.60
CA PHE A 118 -13.63 9.85 -0.83
C PHE A 118 -13.65 8.34 -1.11
N LEU A 119 -12.73 7.57 -0.52
CA LEU A 119 -12.66 6.12 -0.70
C LEU A 119 -13.93 5.40 -0.22
N VAL A 120 -14.52 5.85 0.88
CA VAL A 120 -15.80 5.31 1.38
C VAL A 120 -16.94 5.63 0.42
N ALA A 121 -17.06 6.89 0.00
CA ALA A 121 -18.14 7.33 -0.90
C ALA A 121 -18.06 6.66 -2.27
N ALA A 122 -16.85 6.37 -2.76
CA ALA A 122 -16.61 5.67 -4.01
C ALA A 122 -16.74 4.13 -3.89
N GLY A 123 -16.93 3.58 -2.68
CA GLY A 123 -16.93 2.13 -2.45
C GLY A 123 -15.55 1.49 -2.68
N LEU A 124 -14.49 2.29 -2.69
CA LEU A 124 -13.11 1.85 -2.92
C LEU A 124 -12.45 1.30 -1.68
N LEU A 125 -12.77 1.83 -0.49
CA LEU A 125 -12.01 1.54 0.73
C LEU A 125 -11.98 0.03 1.01
N GLU A 126 -13.13 -0.59 1.21
CA GLU A 126 -13.20 -2.02 1.52
C GLU A 126 -12.64 -2.90 0.40
N ARG A 127 -12.86 -2.49 -0.86
CA ARG A 127 -12.33 -3.18 -2.03
C ARG A 127 -10.80 -3.19 -2.05
N GLN A 128 -10.16 -2.03 -1.87
CA GLN A 128 -8.71 -1.90 -1.84
C GLN A 128 -8.13 -2.72 -0.68
N ARG A 129 -8.72 -2.60 0.50
CA ARG A 129 -8.29 -3.38 1.68
C ARG A 129 -8.37 -4.89 1.45
N SER A 130 -9.45 -5.38 0.85
CA SER A 130 -9.59 -6.80 0.50
C SER A 130 -8.56 -7.24 -0.53
N GLN A 131 -8.26 -6.41 -1.53
CA GLN A 131 -7.23 -6.69 -2.53
C GLN A 131 -5.84 -6.76 -1.89
N HIS A 132 -5.49 -5.79 -1.06
CA HIS A 132 -4.22 -5.73 -0.33
C HIS A 132 -4.05 -6.96 0.58
N GLN A 133 -5.10 -7.36 1.30
CA GLN A 133 -5.05 -8.55 2.14
C GLN A 133 -4.89 -9.84 1.32
N SER A 134 -5.57 -9.95 0.18
CA SER A 134 -5.44 -11.12 -0.70
C SER A 134 -4.02 -11.23 -1.27
N ALA A 135 -3.46 -10.11 -1.73
CA ALA A 135 -2.08 -10.04 -2.21
C ALA A 135 -1.08 -10.43 -1.11
N TRP A 136 -1.31 -9.97 0.12
CA TRP A 136 -0.47 -10.31 1.27
C TRP A 136 -0.51 -11.81 1.60
N VAL A 137 -1.70 -12.44 1.63
CA VAL A 137 -1.82 -13.89 1.88
C VAL A 137 -1.10 -14.69 0.79
N LEU A 138 -1.32 -14.35 -0.48
CA LEU A 138 -0.66 -15.02 -1.59
C LEU A 138 0.86 -14.90 -1.51
N ARG A 139 1.37 -13.71 -1.15
CA ARG A 139 2.79 -13.46 -0.95
C ARG A 139 3.35 -14.35 0.16
N LEU A 140 2.70 -14.42 1.32
CA LEU A 140 3.14 -15.28 2.42
C LEU A 140 3.17 -16.76 2.05
N LEU A 141 2.11 -17.27 1.42
CA LEU A 141 2.07 -18.67 0.98
C LEU A 141 3.19 -18.97 -0.03
N LYS A 142 3.49 -18.02 -0.93
CA LYS A 142 4.58 -18.15 -1.90
C LYS A 142 5.95 -18.11 -1.23
N GLU A 143 6.14 -17.24 -0.23
CA GLU A 143 7.38 -17.15 0.54
C GLU A 143 7.63 -18.42 1.37
N GLU A 144 6.58 -19.00 1.96
CA GLU A 144 6.69 -20.19 2.80
C GLU A 144 6.83 -21.50 1.99
N PHE A 145 6.06 -21.66 0.91
CA PHE A 145 5.96 -22.94 0.18
C PHE A 145 6.40 -22.90 -1.29
N GLY A 146 6.79 -21.73 -1.80
CA GLY A 146 7.14 -21.55 -3.20
C GLY A 146 5.97 -21.78 -4.17
N THR A 147 6.25 -21.72 -5.47
CA THR A 147 5.24 -21.97 -6.51
C THR A 147 4.72 -23.41 -6.52
N PHE A 148 5.56 -24.38 -6.12
CA PHE A 148 5.16 -25.77 -5.98
C PHE A 148 4.05 -25.94 -4.94
N GLY A 149 4.20 -25.34 -3.75
CA GLY A 149 3.19 -25.41 -2.70
C GLY A 149 1.86 -24.78 -3.11
N LEU A 150 1.90 -23.63 -3.78
CA LEU A 150 0.69 -23.03 -4.35
C LEU A 150 0.00 -23.99 -5.32
N GLY A 151 0.78 -24.70 -6.15
CA GLY A 151 0.28 -25.70 -7.10
C GLY A 151 -0.51 -26.83 -6.44
N LEU A 152 -0.15 -27.24 -5.23
CA LEU A 152 -0.85 -28.30 -4.48
C LEU A 152 -2.30 -27.95 -4.12
N ILE A 153 -2.64 -26.66 -4.14
CA ILE A 153 -3.96 -26.15 -3.77
C ILE A 153 -4.66 -25.42 -4.93
N GLY A 154 -4.27 -25.73 -6.17
CA GLY A 154 -4.90 -25.20 -7.38
C GLY A 154 -4.17 -24.02 -8.02
N GLY A 155 -3.04 -23.59 -7.46
CA GLY A 155 -2.21 -22.51 -7.99
C GLY A 155 -2.75 -21.12 -7.67
N ARG A 156 -2.07 -20.11 -8.23
CA ARG A 156 -2.33 -18.70 -7.94
C ARG A 156 -3.79 -18.27 -8.19
N THR A 157 -4.35 -18.61 -9.34
CA THR A 157 -5.71 -18.19 -9.72
C THR A 157 -6.77 -18.71 -8.76
N ALA A 158 -6.70 -19.99 -8.38
CA ALA A 158 -7.64 -20.59 -7.45
C ALA A 158 -7.57 -19.94 -6.05
N ILE A 159 -6.36 -19.58 -5.61
CA ILE A 159 -6.14 -18.87 -4.35
C ILE A 159 -6.74 -17.46 -4.42
N GLU A 160 -6.49 -16.71 -5.50
CA GLU A 160 -7.03 -15.35 -5.68
C GLU A 160 -8.57 -15.35 -5.73
N GLU A 161 -9.18 -16.29 -6.46
CA GLU A 161 -10.64 -16.45 -6.48
C GLU A 161 -11.22 -16.76 -5.10
N ARG A 162 -10.56 -17.65 -4.36
CA ARG A 162 -10.96 -18.02 -3.00
C ARG A 162 -10.85 -16.84 -2.03
N LEU A 163 -9.76 -16.10 -2.09
CA LEU A 163 -9.54 -14.90 -1.26
C LEU A 163 -10.53 -13.79 -1.60
N GLY A 164 -10.88 -13.63 -2.88
CA GLY A 164 -11.86 -12.63 -3.35
C GLY A 164 -13.31 -12.97 -3.02
N ALA A 165 -13.66 -14.25 -2.89
CA ALA A 165 -14.99 -14.71 -2.47
C ALA A 165 -15.15 -14.81 -0.95
N CYS A 166 -14.05 -14.70 -0.20
CA CYS A 166 -14.01 -14.93 1.23
C CYS A 166 -14.72 -13.81 2.02
N ARG A 167 -15.56 -14.19 2.99
CA ARG A 167 -16.20 -13.28 3.95
C ARG A 167 -15.58 -13.33 5.35
N SER A 168 -14.66 -14.26 5.60
CA SER A 168 -13.97 -14.44 6.88
C SER A 168 -12.64 -13.68 6.93
N SER A 169 -11.99 -13.70 8.09
CA SER A 169 -10.65 -13.12 8.26
C SER A 169 -9.66 -13.73 7.28
N GLN A 170 -8.90 -12.88 6.58
CA GLN A 170 -7.86 -13.31 5.64
C GLN A 170 -6.71 -14.03 6.36
N PHE A 171 -6.53 -13.79 7.66
CA PHE A 171 -5.59 -14.55 8.49
C PHE A 171 -6.05 -16.00 8.70
N GLU A 172 -7.33 -16.22 9.00
CA GLU A 172 -7.87 -17.58 9.11
C GLU A 172 -7.78 -18.32 7.77
N GLU A 173 -7.96 -17.60 6.67
CA GLU A 173 -7.87 -18.18 5.34
C GLU A 173 -6.44 -18.58 5.00
N TYR A 174 -5.46 -17.77 5.37
CA TYR A 174 -4.04 -18.14 5.32
C TYR A 174 -3.76 -19.43 6.10
N GLU A 175 -4.18 -19.52 7.37
CA GLU A 175 -3.95 -20.72 8.19
C GLU A 175 -4.61 -21.97 7.59
N ARG A 176 -5.86 -21.85 7.11
CA ARG A 176 -6.55 -22.96 6.41
C ARG A 176 -5.79 -23.43 5.17
N MET A 177 -5.32 -22.50 4.34
CA MET A 177 -4.56 -22.84 3.14
C MET A 177 -3.19 -23.43 3.48
N ARG A 178 -2.53 -22.89 4.49
CA ARG A 178 -1.27 -23.38 5.03
C ARG A 178 -1.38 -24.83 5.53
N GLU A 179 -2.39 -25.13 6.35
CA GLU A 179 -2.68 -26.50 6.80
C GLU A 179 -2.98 -27.43 5.62
N HIS A 180 -3.74 -26.97 4.62
CA HIS A 180 -4.04 -27.76 3.44
C HIS A 180 -2.77 -28.11 2.64
N ILE A 181 -1.87 -27.15 2.43
CA ILE A 181 -0.58 -27.38 1.77
C ILE A 181 0.27 -28.38 2.56
N LEU A 182 0.40 -28.18 3.88
CA LEU A 182 1.19 -29.08 4.74
C LEU A 182 0.65 -30.51 4.71
N SER A 183 -0.67 -30.70 4.78
CA SER A 183 -1.28 -32.03 4.68
C SER A 183 -0.97 -32.73 3.35
N ARG A 184 -1.00 -31.98 2.24
CA ARG A 184 -0.66 -32.48 0.90
C ARG A 184 0.82 -32.84 0.81
N LEU A 185 1.72 -31.99 1.30
CA LEU A 185 3.17 -32.26 1.32
C LEU A 185 3.51 -33.52 2.10
N LEU A 186 2.89 -33.73 3.27
CA LEU A 186 3.10 -34.92 4.09
C LEU A 186 2.55 -36.19 3.41
N SER A 187 1.45 -36.07 2.67
CA SER A 187 0.89 -37.20 1.90
C SER A 187 1.74 -37.60 0.69
N VAL A 188 2.43 -36.65 0.05
CA VAL A 188 3.32 -36.90 -1.10
C VAL A 188 4.63 -37.58 -0.67
N ASN A 189 5.07 -37.36 0.57
CA ASN A 189 6.32 -37.89 1.12
C ASN A 189 6.17 -39.21 1.89
N GLN A 190 5.01 -39.88 1.86
CA GLN A 190 4.93 -41.23 2.40
C GLN A 190 5.60 -42.21 1.42
N PRO A 191 6.67 -42.92 1.82
CA PRO A 191 7.21 -43.99 0.98
C PRO A 191 6.10 -45.01 0.76
N THR A 192 5.79 -45.31 -0.50
CA THR A 192 4.98 -46.45 -0.87
C THR A 192 5.70 -47.70 -0.38
N LEU A 193 5.35 -48.15 0.82
CA LEU A 193 5.70 -49.48 1.31
C LEU A 193 4.82 -50.46 0.53
N SER A 194 5.29 -50.83 -0.66
CA SER A 194 4.77 -52.01 -1.35
C SER A 194 5.21 -53.26 -0.57
N PRO A 195 4.30 -54.19 -0.27
CA PRO A 195 4.61 -55.45 0.42
C PRO A 195 5.44 -56.41 -0.43
#